data_AF-A0A1Z5KBE3-F1
#
_entry.id   AF-A0A1Z5KBE3-F1
#
_cell.length_a   1.000
_cell.length_b   1.000
_cell.length_c   1.000
_cell.angle_alpha   90.00
_cell.angle_beta   90.00
_cell.angle_gamma   90.00
#
_symmetry.space_group_name_H-M   'P 1'
#
loop_
_entity.id
_entity.type
_entity.pdbx_description
1 polymer ?
#
loop_
_entity_poly.entity_id
_entity_poly.type
_entity_poly.pdbx_seq_one_letter_code
_entity_poly.pdbx_strand_id
1 'polypeptide(L)'
;MKVFRFLFLIGISFVHFRAVSCRTNHHHHHPAAVKPQRGKELLSPILAHDLYQAYRDLQSEYQKKALRGDWKLLHEKEGVEVCLLQHPEDPTCPYVRMKGIFPVPVEECWNFLSISNWDTSMPQMDPFYEGVSLHGAYQHDQVRMILCRKRTKRLLAFGKRDLVFLSVQDEPLSDGTWVSGTVSVETDLVPRQPGYTRAFQDSIAFYKPLQENTHTELTIMCRIDLNDSAEDGTGGFIPMWLYVKTIGKTGAQSVIRMRNALLQQKRNRENKHRST
;
A
#
# COMPACT_ATOMS: atom_id res chain seq x y z
N MET A 1 -14.46 -39.39 12.06
CA MET A 1 -14.08 -38.22 12.89
C MET A 1 -13.81 -37.03 11.99
N LYS A 2 -14.78 -36.11 11.88
CA LYS A 2 -14.69 -34.90 11.06
C LYS A 2 -14.24 -33.75 11.96
N VAL A 3 -13.05 -33.21 11.75
CA VAL A 3 -12.56 -32.02 12.45
C VAL A 3 -13.06 -30.79 11.70
N PHE A 4 -14.10 -30.16 12.26
CA PHE A 4 -14.57 -28.83 11.87
C PHE A 4 -13.46 -27.81 12.17
N ARG A 5 -12.88 -27.20 11.13
CA ARG A 5 -12.00 -26.04 11.28
C ARG A 5 -12.82 -24.76 11.27
N PHE A 6 -12.80 -24.10 12.42
CA PHE A 6 -13.32 -22.76 12.67
C PHE A 6 -12.79 -21.75 11.64
N LEU A 7 -13.71 -21.17 10.88
CA LEU A 7 -13.51 -19.92 10.13
C LEU A 7 -14.07 -18.79 11.00
N PHE A 8 -13.19 -18.12 11.76
CA PHE A 8 -13.49 -16.87 12.44
C PHE A 8 -12.32 -15.92 12.22
N LEU A 9 -12.45 -15.04 11.24
CA LEU A 9 -11.67 -13.80 11.12
C LEU A 9 -12.25 -12.96 9.97
N ILE A 10 -13.38 -12.33 10.27
CA ILE A 10 -13.72 -10.93 10.01
C ILE A 10 -15.12 -10.78 10.60
N GLY A 11 -15.19 -10.20 11.80
CA GLY A 11 -16.44 -9.65 12.32
C GLY A 11 -16.84 -8.46 11.45
N ILE A 12 -17.55 -8.75 10.37
CA ILE A 12 -18.58 -7.91 9.78
C ILE A 12 -19.86 -8.49 10.35
N SER A 13 -20.53 -7.74 11.23
CA SER A 13 -21.91 -8.04 11.59
C SER A 13 -22.70 -8.19 10.28
N PHE A 14 -23.36 -9.33 10.13
CA PHE A 14 -24.31 -9.60 9.04
C PHE A 14 -25.35 -8.47 9.00
N VAL A 15 -25.14 -7.47 8.16
CA VAL A 15 -26.27 -6.76 7.57
C VAL A 15 -26.84 -7.75 6.56
N HIS A 16 -28.05 -8.22 6.84
CA HIS A 16 -28.86 -9.01 5.92
C HIS A 16 -28.93 -8.28 4.57
N PHE A 17 -28.12 -8.71 3.59
CA PHE A 17 -28.32 -8.33 2.19
C PHE A 17 -29.53 -9.12 1.69
N ARG A 18 -30.72 -8.51 1.79
CA ARG A 18 -31.86 -8.97 0.97
C ARG A 18 -31.47 -8.75 -0.49
N ALA A 19 -31.60 -9.80 -1.30
CA ALA A 19 -31.50 -9.71 -2.75
C ALA A 19 -32.47 -8.63 -3.25
N VAL A 20 -31.93 -7.50 -3.70
CA VAL A 20 -32.70 -6.48 -4.41
C VAL A 20 -32.84 -6.97 -5.84
N SER A 21 -34.09 -7.25 -6.22
CA SER A 21 -34.48 -7.57 -7.60
C SER A 21 -34.03 -6.43 -8.53
N CYS A 22 -33.25 -6.79 -9.56
CA CYS A 22 -32.87 -5.88 -10.64
C CYS A 22 -34.11 -5.38 -11.37
N ARG A 23 -34.56 -4.15 -11.06
CA ARG A 23 -35.34 -3.35 -12.00
C ARG A 23 -34.38 -2.68 -12.96
N THR A 24 -34.59 -2.93 -14.25
CA THR A 24 -33.96 -2.24 -15.37
C THR A 24 -34.36 -0.77 -15.35
N ASN A 25 -33.48 0.09 -14.83
CA ASN A 25 -33.61 1.53 -15.00
C ASN A 25 -33.01 1.93 -16.35
N HIS A 26 -33.79 2.69 -17.13
CA HIS A 26 -33.33 3.35 -18.34
C HIS A 26 -32.08 4.17 -18.05
N HIS A 27 -30.98 3.84 -18.73
CA HIS A 27 -29.73 4.57 -18.67
C HIS A 27 -29.90 5.94 -19.33
N HIS A 28 -29.98 6.99 -18.50
CA HIS A 28 -29.47 8.28 -18.93
C HIS A 28 -27.95 8.12 -19.09
N HIS A 29 -27.48 8.16 -20.33
CA HIS A 29 -26.07 8.29 -20.67
C HIS A 29 -25.58 9.65 -20.19
N HIS A 30 -25.21 9.75 -18.91
CA HIS A 30 -24.26 10.77 -18.50
C HIS A 30 -22.95 10.49 -19.25
N PRO A 31 -22.32 11.49 -19.89
CA PRO A 31 -20.99 11.32 -20.44
C PRO A 31 -20.10 10.82 -19.31
N ALA A 32 -19.44 9.67 -19.54
CA ALA A 32 -18.53 9.11 -18.57
C ALA A 32 -17.49 10.18 -18.26
N ALA A 33 -17.46 10.66 -17.01
CA ALA A 33 -16.43 11.58 -16.56
C ALA A 33 -15.09 10.94 -16.89
N VAL A 34 -14.26 11.64 -17.67
CA VAL A 34 -12.90 11.20 -18.00
C VAL A 34 -12.21 10.92 -16.67
N LYS A 35 -11.91 9.65 -16.40
CA LYS A 35 -11.18 9.31 -15.18
C LYS A 35 -9.80 9.95 -15.29
N PRO A 36 -9.32 10.62 -14.23
CA PRO A 36 -7.96 11.11 -14.23
C PRO A 36 -7.02 9.91 -14.41
N GLN A 37 -6.16 9.96 -15.43
CA GLN A 37 -5.05 9.03 -15.55
C GLN A 37 -4.16 9.21 -14.30
N ARG A 38 -3.87 8.13 -13.59
CA ARG A 38 -3.02 8.18 -12.39
C ARG A 38 -1.71 7.44 -12.64
N GLY A 39 -0.67 7.89 -11.95
CA GLY A 39 0.68 7.42 -12.16
C GLY A 39 1.43 8.24 -13.21
N LYS A 40 2.76 8.10 -13.19
CA LYS A 40 3.63 8.78 -14.15
C LYS A 40 3.82 7.91 -15.39
N GLU A 41 3.49 8.44 -16.55
CA GLU A 41 3.86 7.82 -17.82
C GLU A 41 5.39 7.91 -18.02
N LEU A 42 6.01 6.77 -18.31
CA LEU A 42 7.43 6.64 -18.57
C LEU A 42 7.66 6.18 -20.01
N LEU A 43 8.32 7.03 -20.78
CA LEU A 43 8.66 6.75 -22.17
C LEU A 43 9.83 5.76 -22.26
N SER A 44 9.91 5.05 -23.38
CA SER A 44 11.04 4.19 -23.72
C SER A 44 12.09 4.96 -24.52
N PRO A 45 13.40 4.85 -24.19
CA PRO A 45 13.96 4.09 -23.08
C PRO A 45 13.73 4.78 -21.72
N ILE A 46 13.55 3.99 -20.66
CA ILE A 46 13.37 4.52 -19.30
C ILE A 46 14.70 5.12 -18.81
N LEU A 47 14.72 6.42 -18.52
CA LEU A 47 15.88 7.10 -17.95
C LEU A 47 15.74 7.22 -16.43
N ALA A 48 16.85 7.00 -15.70
CA ALA A 48 16.86 7.10 -14.24
C ALA A 48 16.44 8.49 -13.73
N HIS A 49 16.73 9.54 -14.50
CA HIS A 49 16.30 10.91 -14.20
C HIS A 49 14.77 11.06 -14.17
N ASP A 50 14.05 10.45 -15.13
CA ASP A 50 12.59 10.55 -15.20
C ASP A 50 11.92 9.85 -14.02
N LEU A 51 12.48 8.69 -13.61
CA LEU A 51 12.05 7.95 -12.43
C LEU A 51 12.23 8.78 -11.15
N TYR A 52 13.39 9.43 -11.04
CA TYR A 52 13.72 10.30 -9.92
C TYR A 52 12.79 11.51 -9.86
N GLN A 53 12.51 12.13 -11.01
CA GLN A 53 11.57 13.25 -11.09
C GLN A 53 10.16 12.82 -10.67
N ALA A 54 9.69 11.64 -11.09
CA ALA A 54 8.40 11.09 -10.65
C ALA A 54 8.32 10.96 -9.12
N TYR A 55 9.41 10.54 -8.48
CA TYR A 55 9.48 10.47 -7.02
C TYR A 55 9.52 11.86 -6.36
N ARG A 56 10.28 12.81 -6.89
CA ARG A 56 10.32 14.19 -6.37
C ARG A 56 8.98 14.90 -6.52
N ASP A 57 8.26 14.66 -7.63
CA ASP A 57 6.88 15.14 -7.84
C ASP A 57 5.96 14.62 -6.73
N LEU A 58 6.02 13.31 -6.42
CA LEU A 58 5.26 12.69 -5.34
C LEU A 58 5.58 13.29 -3.96
N GLN A 59 6.87 13.46 -3.64
CA GLN A 59 7.30 14.07 -2.38
C GLN A 59 6.76 15.50 -2.24
N SER A 60 6.86 16.30 -3.30
CA SER A 60 6.34 17.67 -3.34
C SER A 60 4.82 17.70 -3.11
N GLU A 61 4.08 16.79 -3.75
CA GLU A 61 2.64 16.66 -3.53
C GLU A 61 2.31 16.35 -2.06
N TYR A 62 2.94 15.32 -1.48
CA TYR A 62 2.66 14.91 -0.10
C TYR A 62 3.06 15.98 0.91
N GLN A 63 4.17 16.69 0.66
CA GLN A 63 4.61 17.81 1.48
C GLN A 63 3.57 18.93 1.49
N LYS A 64 3.02 19.26 0.32
CA LYS A 64 2.05 20.36 0.15
C LYS A 64 0.66 19.99 0.65
N LYS A 65 0.19 18.77 0.35
CA LYS A 65 -1.22 18.37 0.49
C LYS A 65 -1.49 17.46 1.69
N ALA A 66 -0.56 16.60 2.07
CA ALA A 66 -0.81 15.52 3.05
C ALA A 66 -0.21 15.78 4.44
N LEU A 67 1.05 16.22 4.52
CA LEU A 67 1.77 16.33 5.80
C LEU A 67 1.13 17.32 6.79
N ARG A 68 0.46 18.36 6.29
CA ARG A 68 -0.19 19.41 7.10
C ARG A 68 -1.71 19.35 7.03
N GLY A 69 -2.28 18.26 6.50
CA GLY A 69 -3.73 18.14 6.31
C GLY A 69 -4.48 17.85 7.62
N ASP A 70 -5.78 18.18 7.61
CA ASP A 70 -6.70 17.86 8.71
C ASP A 70 -7.11 16.38 8.64
N TRP A 71 -6.29 15.53 9.23
CA TRP A 71 -6.48 14.08 9.25
C TRP A 71 -7.65 13.67 10.14
N LYS A 72 -8.62 12.95 9.56
CA LYS A 72 -9.72 12.32 10.29
C LYS A 72 -9.34 10.91 10.75
N LEU A 73 -9.36 10.66 12.05
CA LEU A 73 -9.19 9.30 12.59
C LEU A 73 -10.32 8.39 12.09
N LEU A 74 -9.96 7.27 11.46
CA LEU A 74 -10.90 6.22 11.05
C LEU A 74 -10.93 5.07 12.04
N HIS A 75 -9.76 4.68 12.56
CA HIS A 75 -9.63 3.56 13.48
C HIS A 75 -8.36 3.70 14.30
N GLU A 76 -8.43 3.26 15.56
CA GLU A 76 -7.28 3.14 16.44
C GLU A 76 -7.37 1.79 17.15
N LYS A 77 -6.26 1.05 17.18
CA LYS A 77 -6.18 -0.22 17.89
C LYS A 77 -4.74 -0.55 18.27
N GLU A 78 -4.53 -0.91 19.54
CA GLU A 78 -3.21 -1.32 20.05
C GLU A 78 -2.09 -0.31 19.73
N GLY A 79 -2.36 0.99 19.84
CA GLY A 79 -1.39 2.05 19.53
C GLY A 79 -1.07 2.20 18.03
N VAL A 80 -1.88 1.62 17.16
CA VAL A 80 -1.85 1.86 15.71
C VAL A 80 -3.04 2.73 15.34
N GLU A 81 -2.77 3.86 14.68
CA GLU A 81 -3.76 4.79 14.17
C GLU A 81 -3.88 4.66 12.64
N VAL A 82 -5.11 4.73 12.15
CA VAL A 82 -5.41 4.89 10.73
C VAL A 82 -6.28 6.13 10.54
N CYS A 83 -5.74 7.10 9.82
CA CYS A 83 -6.42 8.34 9.50
C CYS A 83 -6.66 8.47 7.99
N LEU A 84 -7.63 9.30 7.62
CA LEU A 84 -7.96 9.64 6.26
C LEU A 84 -7.96 11.15 6.07
N LEU A 85 -7.46 11.58 4.93
CA LEU A 85 -7.49 12.96 4.47
C LEU A 85 -8.01 12.99 3.03
N GLN A 86 -9.03 13.80 2.78
CA GLN A 86 -9.57 13.93 1.43
C GLN A 86 -8.58 14.64 0.52
N HIS A 87 -8.35 14.10 -0.68
CA HIS A 87 -7.53 14.78 -1.67
C HIS A 87 -8.36 15.93 -2.29
N PRO A 88 -7.84 17.18 -2.31
CA PRO A 88 -8.63 18.35 -2.69
C PRO A 88 -9.09 18.30 -4.16
N GLU A 89 -8.31 17.69 -5.04
CA GLU A 89 -8.58 17.62 -6.48
C GLU A 89 -9.01 16.21 -6.94
N ASP A 90 -9.00 15.21 -6.05
CA ASP A 90 -9.32 13.80 -6.39
C ASP A 90 -10.02 13.11 -5.19
N PRO A 91 -11.27 13.49 -4.88
CA PRO A 91 -11.98 12.94 -3.73
C PRO A 91 -12.24 11.43 -3.84
N THR A 92 -12.01 10.82 -5.01
CA THR A 92 -12.19 9.38 -5.21
C THR A 92 -10.99 8.55 -4.74
N CYS A 93 -9.82 9.19 -4.56
CA CYS A 93 -8.58 8.56 -4.10
C CYS A 93 -7.98 9.36 -2.92
N PRO A 94 -8.57 9.26 -1.72
CA PRO A 94 -8.10 9.99 -0.55
C PRO A 94 -6.73 9.49 -0.08
N TYR A 95 -6.04 10.34 0.68
CA TYR A 95 -4.87 9.91 1.43
C TYR A 95 -5.30 9.09 2.65
N VAL A 96 -4.51 8.06 2.94
CA VAL A 96 -4.61 7.25 4.16
C VAL A 96 -3.27 7.30 4.87
N ARG A 97 -3.29 7.58 6.17
CA ARG A 97 -2.10 7.55 7.03
C ARG A 97 -2.26 6.42 8.02
N MET A 98 -1.27 5.53 8.06
CA MET A 98 -1.13 4.50 9.07
C MET A 98 0.08 4.84 9.93
N LYS A 99 -0.10 4.90 11.25
CA LYS A 99 0.95 5.29 12.19
C LYS A 99 1.01 4.32 13.37
N GLY A 100 2.22 3.97 13.84
CA GLY A 100 2.39 3.17 15.05
C GLY A 100 3.83 3.08 15.52
N ILE A 101 4.02 2.64 16.77
CA ILE A 101 5.35 2.41 17.38
C ILE A 101 5.70 0.92 17.36
N PHE A 102 6.91 0.63 16.90
CA PHE A 102 7.47 -0.69 16.74
C PHE A 102 8.67 -0.86 17.68
N PRO A 103 8.70 -1.91 18.53
CA PRO A 103 9.78 -2.14 19.50
C PRO A 103 11.01 -2.83 18.89
N VAL A 104 11.43 -2.31 17.73
CA VAL A 104 12.62 -2.72 16.98
C VAL A 104 13.34 -1.48 16.42
N PRO A 105 14.65 -1.55 16.14
CA PRO A 105 15.39 -0.49 15.46
C PRO A 105 14.86 -0.19 14.06
N VAL A 106 15.19 1.01 13.56
CA VAL A 106 14.75 1.50 12.23
C VAL A 106 15.10 0.51 11.12
N GLU A 107 16.32 -0.01 11.15
CA GLU A 107 16.83 -0.94 10.15
C GLU A 107 15.97 -2.21 10.04
N GLU A 108 15.50 -2.77 11.14
CA GLU A 108 14.66 -3.97 11.13
C GLU A 108 13.27 -3.68 10.56
N CYS A 109 12.69 -2.55 10.96
CA CYS A 109 11.40 -2.09 10.45
C CYS A 109 11.46 -1.81 8.94
N TRP A 110 12.51 -1.12 8.49
CA TRP A 110 12.78 -0.85 7.08
C TRP A 110 13.03 -2.14 6.29
N ASN A 111 13.87 -3.04 6.80
CA ASN A 111 14.14 -4.32 6.16
C ASN A 111 12.87 -5.14 5.95
N PHE A 112 11.92 -5.11 6.88
CA PHE A 112 10.64 -5.80 6.71
C PHE A 112 9.85 -5.28 5.51
N LEU A 113 9.87 -3.96 5.27
CA LEU A 113 9.16 -3.32 4.15
C LEU A 113 10.01 -3.16 2.88
N SER A 114 11.28 -3.53 2.92
CA SER A 114 12.15 -3.50 1.74
C SER A 114 11.69 -4.49 0.67
N ILE A 115 11.66 -4.05 -0.58
CA ILE A 115 11.08 -4.81 -1.71
C ILE A 115 11.74 -6.17 -1.91
N SER A 116 13.04 -6.29 -1.59
CA SER A 116 13.80 -7.53 -1.68
C SER A 116 13.33 -8.60 -0.69
N ASN A 117 12.61 -8.21 0.37
CA ASN A 117 12.14 -9.11 1.42
C ASN A 117 10.64 -9.43 1.30
N TRP A 118 9.92 -8.79 0.36
CA TRP A 118 8.46 -8.86 0.29
C TRP A 118 7.91 -10.28 0.12
N ASP A 119 8.60 -11.17 -0.59
CA ASP A 119 8.15 -12.56 -0.74
C ASP A 119 8.01 -13.29 0.61
N THR A 120 8.78 -12.87 1.62
CA THR A 120 8.75 -13.45 2.97
C THR A 120 7.97 -12.60 3.97
N SER A 121 8.07 -11.27 3.88
CA SER A 121 7.49 -10.34 4.86
C SER A 121 6.05 -9.95 4.54
N MET A 122 5.72 -9.69 3.27
CA MET A 122 4.39 -9.20 2.89
C MET A 122 3.26 -10.20 3.14
N PRO A 123 3.42 -11.53 2.98
CA PRO A 123 2.38 -12.48 3.37
C PRO A 123 1.97 -12.39 4.85
N GLN A 124 2.86 -11.92 5.72
CA GLN A 124 2.59 -11.77 7.15
C GLN A 124 1.73 -10.53 7.44
N MET A 125 1.85 -9.48 6.61
CA MET A 125 1.13 -8.21 6.75
C MET A 125 -0.15 -8.15 5.90
N ASP A 126 -0.07 -8.50 4.63
CA ASP A 126 -1.11 -8.37 3.61
C ASP A 126 -1.62 -9.75 3.18
N PRO A 127 -2.83 -10.18 3.60
CA PRO A 127 -3.37 -11.49 3.24
C PRO A 127 -3.68 -11.63 1.73
N PHE A 128 -3.77 -10.52 1.02
CA PHE A 128 -4.04 -10.49 -0.42
C PHE A 128 -2.76 -10.47 -1.26
N TYR A 129 -1.58 -10.42 -0.64
CA TYR A 129 -0.33 -10.52 -1.35
C TYR A 129 -0.24 -11.85 -2.13
N GLU A 130 0.04 -11.74 -3.43
CA GLU A 130 0.27 -12.89 -4.32
C GLU A 130 1.74 -13.02 -4.72
N GLY A 131 2.45 -11.90 -4.88
CA GLY A 131 3.88 -11.90 -5.20
C GLY A 131 4.35 -10.55 -5.77
N VAL A 132 5.67 -10.39 -5.89
CA VAL A 132 6.31 -9.25 -6.55
C VAL A 132 7.28 -9.73 -7.63
N SER A 133 7.43 -8.99 -8.72
CA SER A 133 8.49 -9.18 -9.70
C SER A 133 9.25 -7.87 -9.92
N LEU A 134 10.58 -7.98 -10.07
CA LEU A 134 11.49 -6.84 -10.29
C LEU A 134 11.84 -6.76 -11.77
N HIS A 135 11.80 -5.57 -12.34
CA HIS A 135 11.95 -5.33 -13.78
C HIS A 135 13.12 -4.40 -14.13
N GLY A 136 13.77 -3.80 -13.13
CA GLY A 136 14.96 -2.98 -13.32
C GLY A 136 15.37 -2.28 -12.03
N ALA A 137 16.67 -2.04 -11.87
CA ALA A 137 17.23 -1.25 -10.79
C ALA A 137 17.92 -0.01 -11.37
N TYR A 138 17.64 1.13 -10.78
CA TYR A 138 18.08 2.44 -11.23
C TYR A 138 18.62 3.22 -10.03
N GLN A 139 19.53 4.16 -10.30
CA GLN A 139 20.08 5.04 -9.28
C GLN A 139 20.27 6.43 -9.86
N HIS A 140 19.90 7.45 -9.10
CA HIS A 140 20.08 8.87 -9.44
C HIS A 140 20.19 9.66 -8.14
N ASP A 141 21.17 10.56 -8.01
CA ASP A 141 21.40 11.38 -6.79
C ASP A 141 21.32 10.60 -5.48
N GLN A 142 22.00 9.44 -5.41
CA GLN A 142 22.01 8.52 -4.25
C GLN A 142 20.67 7.84 -3.93
N VAL A 143 19.59 8.20 -4.62
CA VAL A 143 18.29 7.55 -4.52
C VAL A 143 18.30 6.26 -5.33
N ARG A 144 17.99 5.15 -4.66
CA ARG A 144 17.87 3.83 -5.29
C ARG A 144 16.40 3.57 -5.64
N MET A 145 16.16 3.19 -6.89
CA MET A 145 14.82 2.96 -7.42
C MET A 145 14.75 1.58 -8.08
N ILE A 146 13.70 0.83 -7.80
CA ILE A 146 13.49 -0.50 -8.38
C ILE A 146 12.11 -0.51 -9.03
N LEU A 147 12.05 -0.76 -10.34
CA LEU A 147 10.78 -0.92 -11.05
C LEU A 147 10.21 -2.31 -10.73
N CYS A 148 8.98 -2.33 -10.21
CA CYS A 148 8.36 -3.52 -9.66
C CYS A 148 6.95 -3.71 -10.20
N ARG A 149 6.49 -4.96 -10.22
CA ARG A 149 5.08 -5.31 -10.28
C ARG A 149 4.68 -6.07 -9.02
N LYS A 150 3.69 -5.58 -8.28
CA LYS A 150 3.01 -6.33 -7.21
C LYS A 150 1.73 -6.94 -7.77
N ARG A 151 1.41 -8.16 -7.36
CA ARG A 151 0.15 -8.85 -7.67
C ARG A 151 -0.63 -9.12 -6.40
N THR A 152 -1.95 -9.02 -6.51
CA THR A 152 -2.87 -9.34 -5.41
C THR A 152 -3.86 -10.43 -5.80
N LYS A 153 -4.18 -11.27 -4.81
CA LYS A 153 -5.27 -12.24 -4.87
C LYS A 153 -6.62 -11.52 -4.98
N ARG A 154 -7.67 -12.29 -5.26
CA ARG A 154 -9.04 -11.79 -5.28
C ARG A 154 -9.40 -11.12 -3.95
N LEU A 155 -9.98 -9.93 -4.05
CA LEU A 155 -10.57 -9.21 -2.93
C LEU A 155 -12.05 -9.59 -2.85
N LEU A 156 -12.42 -10.55 -2.00
CA LEU A 156 -13.79 -11.08 -1.93
C LEU A 156 -14.25 -11.61 -3.31
N ALA A 157 -15.37 -11.09 -3.84
CA ALA A 157 -15.89 -11.41 -5.16
C ALA A 157 -15.19 -10.65 -6.30
N PHE A 158 -14.41 -9.62 -5.99
CA PHE A 158 -13.70 -8.82 -6.98
C PHE A 158 -12.43 -9.56 -7.43
N GLY A 159 -12.04 -9.40 -8.70
CA GLY A 159 -10.92 -10.13 -9.28
C GLY A 159 -9.54 -9.71 -8.77
N LYS A 160 -8.49 -10.00 -9.54
CA LYS A 160 -7.11 -9.73 -9.10
C LYS A 160 -6.66 -8.32 -9.49
N ARG A 161 -5.68 -7.76 -8.77
CA ARG A 161 -5.06 -6.47 -9.14
C ARG A 161 -3.57 -6.60 -9.34
N ASP A 162 -3.05 -5.96 -10.37
CA ASP A 162 -1.61 -5.72 -10.53
C ASP A 162 -1.32 -4.23 -10.27
N LEU A 163 -0.16 -3.96 -9.70
CA LEU A 163 0.33 -2.62 -9.45
C LEU A 163 1.73 -2.54 -10.05
N VAL A 164 1.96 -1.55 -10.91
CA VAL A 164 3.29 -1.24 -11.44
C VAL A 164 3.74 0.06 -10.81
N PHE A 165 4.91 0.01 -10.15
CA PHE A 165 5.41 1.13 -9.38
C PHE A 165 6.93 1.06 -9.24
N LEU A 166 7.54 2.21 -8.95
CA LEU A 166 8.90 2.33 -8.46
C LEU A 166 8.92 2.15 -6.96
N SER A 167 9.69 1.19 -6.45
CA SER A 167 10.08 1.16 -5.03
C SER A 167 11.29 2.05 -4.86
N VAL A 168 11.21 3.02 -3.96
CA VAL A 168 12.23 4.06 -3.76
C VAL A 168 12.80 3.97 -2.35
N GLN A 169 14.14 4.00 -2.27
CA GLN A 169 14.90 4.21 -1.05
C GLN A 169 15.65 5.54 -1.19
N ASP A 170 15.30 6.51 -0.34
CA ASP A 170 15.93 7.84 -0.29
C ASP A 170 16.96 7.88 0.84
N GLU A 171 17.73 8.96 0.88
CA GLU A 171 18.66 9.24 1.97
C GLU A 171 17.91 9.51 3.29
N PRO A 172 18.46 9.10 4.44
CA PRO A 172 17.91 9.50 5.74
C PRO A 172 17.86 11.03 5.89
N LEU A 173 16.82 11.52 6.56
CA LEU A 173 16.69 12.93 6.95
C LEU A 173 17.75 13.28 8.00
N SER A 174 17.95 14.58 8.21
CA SER A 174 18.93 15.11 9.18
C SER A 174 18.69 14.67 10.63
N ASP A 175 17.46 14.26 10.97
CA ASP A 175 17.11 13.74 12.30
C ASP A 175 17.28 12.21 12.42
N GLY A 176 17.84 11.57 11.39
CA GLY A 176 18.03 10.12 11.31
C GLY A 176 16.80 9.34 10.85
N THR A 177 15.69 10.00 10.50
CA THR A 177 14.50 9.33 9.94
C THR A 177 14.79 8.76 8.56
N TRP A 178 14.59 7.46 8.38
CA TRP A 178 14.72 6.87 7.04
C TRP A 178 13.43 7.12 6.24
N VAL A 179 13.56 7.24 4.92
CA VAL A 179 12.43 7.49 4.02
C VAL A 179 12.42 6.47 2.88
N SER A 180 11.25 5.92 2.61
CA SER A 180 11.02 5.10 1.42
C SER A 180 9.72 5.51 0.73
N GLY A 181 9.54 5.16 -0.53
CA GLY A 181 8.30 5.44 -1.24
C GLY A 181 7.93 4.38 -2.27
N THR A 182 6.68 4.46 -2.71
CA THR A 182 6.22 3.81 -3.94
C THR A 182 5.59 4.86 -4.85
N VAL A 183 5.97 4.86 -6.13
CA VAL A 183 5.39 5.75 -7.14
C VAL A 183 4.79 4.89 -8.24
N SER A 184 3.49 4.93 -8.45
CA SER A 184 2.84 4.24 -9.56
C SER A 184 3.27 4.83 -10.90
N VAL A 185 3.60 3.94 -11.83
CA VAL A 185 4.09 4.32 -13.15
C VAL A 185 3.43 3.48 -14.24
N GLU A 186 3.33 4.07 -15.43
CA GLU A 186 2.88 3.42 -16.64
C GLU A 186 4.04 3.31 -17.63
N THR A 187 4.29 2.11 -18.15
CA THR A 187 5.39 1.86 -19.07
C THR A 187 5.15 0.59 -19.88
N ASP A 188 5.57 0.61 -21.15
CA ASP A 188 5.49 -0.53 -22.06
C ASP A 188 6.41 -1.69 -21.65
N LEU A 189 7.44 -1.43 -20.82
CA LEU A 189 8.33 -2.47 -20.29
C LEU A 189 7.59 -3.46 -19.38
N VAL A 190 6.51 -3.00 -18.73
CA VAL A 190 5.74 -3.77 -17.75
C VAL A 190 4.25 -3.68 -18.11
N PRO A 191 3.84 -4.29 -19.24
CA PRO A 191 2.49 -4.14 -19.79
C PRO A 191 1.44 -4.77 -18.88
N ARG A 192 0.16 -4.45 -19.07
CA ARG A 192 -0.93 -5.02 -18.25
C ARG A 192 -0.89 -6.55 -18.22
N GLN A 193 -1.13 -7.13 -17.05
CA GLN A 193 -1.17 -8.57 -16.90
C GLN A 193 -2.56 -9.13 -17.24
N PRO A 194 -2.68 -10.09 -18.16
CA PRO A 194 -3.97 -10.72 -18.46
C PRO A 194 -4.64 -11.31 -17.20
N GLY A 195 -5.93 -11.01 -17.03
CA GLY A 195 -6.73 -11.45 -15.87
C GLY A 195 -6.60 -10.59 -14.61
N TYR A 196 -5.85 -9.49 -14.67
CA TYR A 196 -5.69 -8.52 -13.58
C TYR A 196 -6.28 -7.16 -14.01
N THR A 197 -6.85 -6.44 -13.05
CA THR A 197 -7.17 -5.01 -13.21
C THR A 197 -6.00 -4.19 -12.68
N ARG A 198 -5.53 -3.20 -13.44
CA ARG A 198 -4.46 -2.31 -13.00
C ARG A 198 -4.97 -1.42 -11.86
N ALA A 199 -4.19 -1.40 -10.78
CA ALA A 199 -4.41 -0.54 -9.64
C ALA A 199 -3.23 0.44 -9.47
N PHE A 200 -3.57 1.58 -8.89
CA PHE A 200 -2.67 2.66 -8.56
C PHE A 200 -2.33 2.61 -7.07
N GLN A 201 -1.06 2.80 -6.73
CA GLN A 201 -0.58 2.94 -5.36
C GLN A 201 0.63 3.88 -5.30
N ASP A 202 0.40 5.04 -4.71
CA ASP A 202 1.45 5.95 -4.29
C ASP A 202 1.61 5.90 -2.77
N SER A 203 2.85 5.93 -2.28
CA SER A 203 3.10 6.01 -0.85
C SER A 203 4.44 6.64 -0.49
N ILE A 204 4.50 7.21 0.71
CA ILE A 204 5.72 7.60 1.40
C ILE A 204 5.67 7.03 2.81
N ALA A 205 6.76 6.41 3.23
CA ALA A 205 6.94 5.86 4.57
C ALA A 205 8.12 6.53 5.27
N PHE A 206 7.92 6.87 6.54
CA PHE A 206 8.91 7.44 7.44
C PHE A 206 9.18 6.45 8.58
N TYR A 207 10.46 6.20 8.84
CA TYR A 207 10.93 5.32 9.90
C TYR A 207 11.76 6.15 10.88
N LYS A 208 11.09 6.73 11.87
CA LYS A 208 11.73 7.65 12.80
C LYS A 208 12.31 6.89 14.00
N PRO A 209 13.61 7.01 14.30
CA PRO A 209 14.20 6.36 15.46
C PRO A 209 13.67 6.97 16.76
N LEU A 210 13.36 6.11 17.73
CA LEU A 210 12.95 6.48 19.08
C LEU A 210 13.82 5.74 20.10
N GLN A 211 13.92 6.29 21.33
CA GLN A 211 14.58 5.66 22.48
C GLN A 211 15.96 5.09 22.12
N GLU A 212 16.89 5.95 21.69
CA GLU A 212 18.24 5.54 21.30
C GLU A 212 18.25 4.45 20.20
N ASN A 213 17.32 4.55 19.24
CA ASN A 213 17.16 3.61 18.13
C ASN A 213 16.77 2.16 18.54
N THR A 214 16.19 1.99 19.73
CA THR A 214 15.59 0.70 20.13
C THR A 214 14.16 0.52 19.66
N HIS A 215 13.51 1.62 19.29
CA HIS A 215 12.13 1.69 18.81
C HIS A 215 12.06 2.49 17.51
N THR A 216 11.02 2.24 16.73
CA THR A 216 10.73 2.95 15.47
C THR A 216 9.30 3.48 15.50
N GLU A 217 9.11 4.78 15.26
CA GLU A 217 7.81 5.30 14.86
C GLU A 217 7.69 5.15 13.34
N LEU A 218 6.79 4.26 12.91
CA LEU A 218 6.47 4.05 11.51
C LEU A 218 5.27 4.92 11.14
N THR A 219 5.42 5.74 10.11
CA THR A 219 4.31 6.46 9.47
C THR A 219 4.29 6.13 7.99
N ILE A 220 3.22 5.51 7.50
CA ILE A 220 2.99 5.25 6.07
C ILE A 220 1.82 6.12 5.63
N MET A 221 2.05 6.97 4.64
CA MET A 221 0.98 7.69 3.95
C MET A 221 0.84 7.12 2.55
N CYS A 222 -0.38 6.77 2.13
CA CYS A 222 -0.62 6.21 0.81
C CYS A 222 -1.91 6.72 0.17
N ARG A 223 -1.95 6.64 -1.16
CA ARG A 223 -3.14 6.76 -2.01
C ARG A 223 -3.26 5.48 -2.81
N ILE A 224 -4.45 4.90 -2.82
CA ILE A 224 -4.72 3.65 -3.53
C ILE A 224 -6.01 3.81 -4.32
N ASP A 225 -5.96 3.50 -5.62
CA ASP A 225 -7.16 3.25 -6.43
C ASP A 225 -7.08 1.83 -7.01
N LEU A 226 -8.05 1.00 -6.64
CA LEU A 226 -8.13 -0.39 -7.07
C LEU A 226 -8.75 -0.58 -8.47
N ASN A 227 -9.08 0.53 -9.15
CA ASN A 227 -9.83 0.59 -10.41
C ASN A 227 -9.26 1.58 -11.43
N ASP A 228 -7.97 1.91 -11.28
CA ASP A 228 -7.28 2.96 -12.04
C ASP A 228 -7.56 2.85 -13.54
N SER A 229 -7.37 1.67 -14.11
CA SER A 229 -7.80 1.37 -15.49
C SER A 229 -8.54 0.04 -15.58
N ALA A 230 -9.88 0.15 -15.57
CA ALA A 230 -10.78 -0.98 -15.75
C ALA A 230 -10.94 -1.42 -17.22
N GLU A 231 -10.35 -0.70 -18.18
CA GLU A 231 -10.66 -0.82 -19.61
C GLU A 231 -10.42 -2.22 -20.19
N ASP A 232 -9.52 -3.02 -19.63
CA ASP A 232 -9.27 -4.41 -20.07
C ASP A 232 -9.27 -5.45 -18.93
N GLY A 233 -9.52 -5.00 -17.70
CA GLY A 233 -9.40 -5.85 -16.52
C GLY A 233 -10.67 -6.63 -16.26
N THR A 234 -10.59 -7.97 -16.23
CA THR A 234 -11.73 -8.84 -15.83
C THR A 234 -12.03 -8.79 -14.33
N GLY A 235 -11.37 -7.92 -13.57
CA GLY A 235 -11.42 -7.87 -12.11
C GLY A 235 -12.65 -7.17 -11.52
N GLY A 236 -13.44 -6.49 -12.36
CA GLY A 236 -14.62 -5.75 -11.96
C GLY A 236 -14.28 -4.49 -11.15
N PHE A 237 -15.26 -3.60 -11.05
CA PHE A 237 -15.14 -2.35 -10.31
C PHE A 237 -15.34 -2.58 -8.80
N ILE A 238 -14.36 -2.22 -7.97
CA ILE A 238 -14.51 -2.07 -6.52
C ILE A 238 -14.98 -0.65 -6.23
N PRO A 239 -16.18 -0.46 -5.66
CA PRO A 239 -16.60 0.86 -5.25
C PRO A 239 -15.64 1.44 -4.20
N MET A 240 -15.07 2.63 -4.46
CA MET A 240 -14.11 3.25 -3.53
C MET A 240 -14.69 3.51 -2.13
N TRP A 241 -16.01 3.69 -2.00
CA TRP A 241 -16.66 3.77 -0.68
C TRP A 241 -16.45 2.50 0.15
N LEU A 242 -16.36 1.33 -0.48
CA LEU A 242 -16.12 0.05 0.21
C LEU A 242 -14.68 0.01 0.74
N TYR A 243 -13.72 0.48 -0.06
CA TYR A 243 -12.33 0.66 0.39
C TYR A 243 -12.26 1.61 1.58
N VAL A 244 -12.84 2.81 1.47
CA VAL A 244 -12.81 3.82 2.54
C VAL A 244 -13.45 3.30 3.85
N LYS A 245 -14.54 2.54 3.77
CA LYS A 245 -15.17 1.95 4.96
C LYS A 245 -14.33 0.86 5.62
N THR A 246 -13.46 0.19 4.87
CA THR A 246 -12.72 -0.99 5.35
C THR A 246 -11.27 -0.70 5.67
N ILE A 247 -10.66 0.35 5.08
CA ILE A 247 -9.24 0.66 5.22
C ILE A 247 -8.83 0.99 6.66
N GLY A 248 -9.71 1.61 7.46
CA GLY A 248 -9.43 1.87 8.88
C GLY A 248 -9.08 0.58 9.64
N LYS A 249 -9.96 -0.42 9.59
CA LYS A 249 -9.79 -1.70 10.29
C LYS A 249 -8.71 -2.57 9.64
N THR A 250 -8.71 -2.67 8.31
CA THR A 250 -7.79 -3.56 7.58
C THR A 250 -6.36 -3.01 7.56
N GLY A 251 -6.19 -1.70 7.43
CA GLY A 251 -4.90 -1.01 7.56
C GLY A 251 -4.29 -1.21 8.94
N ALA A 252 -5.06 -0.94 10.01
CA ALA A 252 -4.60 -1.15 11.38
C ALA A 252 -4.18 -2.60 11.61
N GLN A 253 -5.01 -3.56 11.18
CA GLN A 253 -4.71 -4.98 11.32
C GLN A 253 -3.44 -5.39 10.58
N SER A 254 -3.13 -4.78 9.44
CA SER A 254 -1.92 -5.04 8.65
C SER A 254 -0.68 -4.54 9.41
N VAL A 255 -0.70 -3.30 9.91
CA VAL A 255 0.41 -2.72 10.70
C VAL A 255 0.61 -3.48 12.02
N ILE A 256 -0.46 -3.88 12.70
CA ILE A 256 -0.37 -4.73 13.91
C ILE A 256 0.28 -6.08 13.59
N ARG A 257 -0.09 -6.72 12.46
CA ARG A 257 0.54 -7.99 12.05
C ARG A 257 2.02 -7.84 11.75
N MET A 258 2.41 -6.76 11.05
CA MET A 258 3.81 -6.43 10.84
C MET A 258 4.56 -6.29 12.17
N ARG A 259 4.00 -5.55 13.13
CA ARG A 259 4.61 -5.38 14.46
C ARG A 259 4.80 -6.71 15.18
N ASN A 260 3.78 -7.56 15.15
CA ASN A 260 3.82 -8.88 15.79
C ASN A 260 4.83 -9.82 15.11
N ALA A 261 4.97 -9.75 13.79
CA ALA A 261 5.98 -10.49 13.05
C ALA A 261 7.40 -10.07 13.44
N LEU A 262 7.67 -8.75 13.51
CA LEU A 262 8.95 -8.21 13.95
C LEU A 262 9.28 -8.62 15.40
N LEU A 263 8.30 -8.54 16.31
CA LEU A 263 8.45 -9.03 17.68
C LEU A 263 8.76 -10.53 17.76
N GLN A 264 8.14 -11.35 16.91
CA GLN A 264 8.45 -12.77 16.84
C GLN A 264 9.89 -13.02 16.36
N GLN A 265 10.34 -12.29 15.33
CA GLN A 265 11.71 -12.39 14.81
C GLN A 265 12.75 -11.99 15.85
N LYS A 266 12.50 -10.90 16.60
CA LYS A 266 13.34 -10.47 17.72
C LYS A 266 13.48 -11.56 18.79
N ARG A 267 12.37 -12.11 19.28
CA ARG A 267 12.35 -13.19 20.28
C ARG A 267 13.10 -14.44 19.80
N ASN A 268 12.95 -14.80 18.52
CA ASN A 268 13.64 -15.95 17.95
C ASN A 268 15.17 -15.75 17.94
N ARG A 269 15.66 -14.53 17.67
CA ARG A 269 17.09 -14.20 17.71
C ARG A 269 17.66 -14.24 19.12
N GLU A 270 16.93 -13.65 20.08
CA GLU A 270 17.32 -13.67 21.50
C GLU A 270 17.40 -15.11 22.04
N ASN A 271 16.45 -15.96 21.69
CA ASN A 271 16.46 -17.37 22.10
C ASN A 271 17.63 -18.15 21.47
N LYS A 272 17.95 -17.89 20.20
CA LYS A 272 19.10 -18.52 19.52
C LYS A 272 20.43 -18.14 20.18
N HIS A 273 20.56 -16.90 20.64
CA HIS A 273 21.77 -16.44 21.32
C HIS A 273 21.92 -17.02 22.73
N ARG A 274 20.81 -17.32 23.42
CA ARG A 274 20.85 -18.00 24.74
C ARG A 274 21.20 -19.49 24.66
N SER A 275 21.01 -20.10 23.49
CA SER A 275 21.28 -21.54 23.28
C SER A 275 22.71 -21.85 22.80
N THR A 276 23.53 -20.82 22.56
CA THR A 276 24.94 -20.92 22.15
C THR A 276 25.86 -20.51 23.28
#